data_AF-A0A316A8Y0-F1
#
_entry.id   AF-A0A316A8Y0-F1
#
_cell.length_a   1.000
_cell.length_b   1.000
_cell.length_c   1.000
_cell.angle_alpha   90.00
_cell.angle_beta   90.00
_cell.angle_gamma   90.00
#
_symmetry.space_group_name_H-M   'P 1'
#
loop_
_entity.id
_entity.type
_entity.pdbx_description
1 polymer ?
#
loop_
_entity_poly.entity_id
_entity_poly.type
_entity_poly.pdbx_seq_one_letter_code
_entity_poly.pdbx_strand_id
1 'polypeptide(L)' 'VGKAASNACNGLGETGKGLVNSLMVLGVGETVALFIMVFSMMLVS' A
#
# COMPACT_ATOMS: atom_id res chain seq x y z
N VAL A 1 -3.60 -2.94 -3.44
CA VAL A 1 -2.14 -2.64 -3.40
C VAL A 1 -1.52 -2.64 -4.81
N GLY A 2 -1.62 -3.73 -5.60
CA GLY A 2 -0.91 -3.84 -6.89
C GLY A 2 -1.14 -2.73 -7.93
N LYS A 3 -2.39 -2.25 -8.11
CA LYS A 3 -2.70 -1.19 -9.09
C LYS A 3 -2.09 0.17 -8.71
N ALA A 4 -2.05 0.49 -7.42
CA ALA A 4 -1.46 1.73 -6.90
C ALA A 4 0.07 1.71 -7.03
N ALA A 5 0.71 0.55 -6.80
CA ALA A 5 2.15 0.37 -6.99
C ALA A 5 2.54 0.45 -8.48
N SER A 6 1.74 -0.12 -9.38
CA SER A 6 1.98 -0.01 -10.82
C SER A 6 1.90 1.44 -11.32
N ASN A 7 0.90 2.20 -10.87
CA ASN A 7 0.80 3.63 -11.17
C ASN A 7 1.91 4.47 -10.51
N ALA A 8 2.38 4.07 -9.33
CA ALA A 8 3.51 4.73 -8.66
C ALA A 8 4.81 4.56 -9.46
N CYS A 9 5.09 3.36 -9.97
CA CYS A 9 6.26 3.10 -10.82
C CYS A 9 6.19 3.84 -12.15
N ASN A 10 4.99 3.95 -12.75
CA ASN A 10 4.81 4.68 -14.00
C ASN A 10 4.96 6.21 -13.81
N GLY A 11 4.49 6.76 -12.69
CA GLY A 11 4.65 8.18 -12.35
C GLY A 11 6.04 8.54 -11.79
N LEU A 12 6.79 7.55 -11.29
CA LEU A 12 8.19 7.70 -10.85
C LEU A 12 9.11 8.03 -12.03
N GLY A 13 8.91 7.37 -13.18
CA GLY A 13 9.71 7.61 -14.38
C GLY A 13 9.50 8.99 -15.00
N GLU A 14 8.34 9.61 -14.79
CA GLU A 14 7.94 10.84 -15.49
C GLU A 14 7.98 12.12 -14.63
N THR A 15 7.94 12.04 -13.29
CA THR A 15 7.79 13.25 -12.46
C THR A 15 8.59 13.26 -11.15
N GLY A 16 9.09 12.11 -10.66
CA GLY A 16 9.92 12.02 -9.44
C GLY A 16 9.27 12.47 -8.12
N LYS A 17 8.19 13.25 -8.15
CA LYS A 17 7.50 13.86 -7.00
C LYS A 17 6.27 13.07 -6.54
N GLY A 18 5.70 12.21 -7.39
CA GLY A 18 4.51 11.41 -7.09
C GLY A 18 4.77 10.07 -6.38
N LEU A 19 6.04 9.64 -6.33
CA LEU A 19 6.44 8.37 -5.70
C LEU A 19 6.14 8.37 -4.20
N VAL A 20 6.54 9.42 -3.48
CA VAL A 20 6.42 9.48 -2.01
C VAL A 20 4.94 9.44 -1.59
N ASN A 21 4.07 10.16 -2.28
CA ASN A 21 2.62 10.13 -2.01
C ASN A 21 2.02 8.73 -2.24
N SER A 22 2.37 8.08 -3.35
CA SER A 22 1.87 6.74 -3.64
C SER A 22 2.45 5.66 -2.72
N LEU A 23 3.70 5.80 -2.25
CA LEU A 23 4.30 4.95 -1.21
C LEU A 23 3.64 5.18 0.16
N MET A 24 3.34 6.42 0.53
CA MET A 24 2.58 6.73 1.75
C MET A 24 1.20 6.06 1.74
N VAL A 25 0.48 6.15 0.62
CA VAL A 25 -0.84 5.51 0.49
C VAL A 25 -0.74 3.98 0.53
N LEU A 26 0.30 3.39 -0.07
CA LEU A 26 0.56 1.94 -0.02
C LEU A 26 0.89 1.48 1.40
N GLY A 27 1.74 2.21 2.12
CA GLY A 27 2.10 1.91 3.51
C GLY A 27 0.90 1.96 4.45
N VAL A 28 0.01 2.95 4.28
CA VAL A 28 -1.27 2.99 5.02
C VAL A 28 -2.17 1.82 4.65
N GLY A 29 -2.21 1.41 3.38
CA GLY A 29 -2.96 0.23 2.95
C GLY A 29 -2.42 -1.09 3.55
N GLU A 30 -1.11 -1.21 3.71
CA GLU A 30 -0.49 -2.39 4.33
C GLU A 30 -0.77 -2.49 5.83
N THR A 31 -0.75 -1.39 6.58
CA THR A 31 -1.06 -1.44 8.01
C THR A 31 -2.51 -1.86 8.26
N VAL A 32 -3.45 -1.44 7.39
CA VAL A 32 -4.84 -1.89 7.43
C VAL A 32 -4.94 -3.39 7.11
N ALA A 33 -4.20 -3.88 6.11
CA ALA A 33 -4.18 -5.30 5.76
C ALA A 33 -3.63 -6.17 6.90
N LEU A 34 -2.55 -5.75 7.56
CA LEU A 34 -2.01 -6.43 8.75
C LEU A 34 -2.99 -6.42 9.92
N PHE A 35 -3.72 -5.33 10.14
CA PHE A 35 -4.72 -5.24 11.19
C PHE A 35 -5.85 -6.26 10.99
N ILE A 36 -6.34 -6.38 9.75
CA ILE A 36 -7.37 -7.35 9.37
C ILE A 36 -6.84 -8.79 9.50
N MET A 37 -5.58 -9.03 9.12
CA MET A 37 -4.96 -10.34 9.22
C MET A 37 -4.85 -10.81 10.68
N VAL A 38 -4.38 -9.94 11.57
CA VAL A 38 -4.28 -10.23 13.02
C VAL A 38 -5.66 -10.45 13.63
N PHE A 39 -6.65 -9.61 13.30
CA PHE A 39 -8.03 -9.80 13.78
C PHE A 39 -8.62 -11.12 13.28
N SER A 40 -8.38 -11.48 12.03
CA SER A 40 -8.85 -12.75 11.45
C SER A 40 -8.19 -13.96 12.12
N MET A 41 -6.90 -13.87 12.45
CA MET A 41 -6.17 -14.92 13.15
C MET A 41 -6.62 -15.09 14.61
N MET A 42 -7.01 -13.99 15.27
CA MET A 42 -7.57 -14.01 16.62
C MET A 42 -9.02 -14.54 16.64
N LEU A 43 -9.81 -14.27 15.58
CA LEU A 43 -11.19 -14.74 15.45
C LEU A 43 -11.29 -16.23 15.09
N VAL A 44 -10.29 -16.79 14.41
CA VAL A 44 -10.26 -18.20 13.99
C VAL A 44 -9.59 -19.13 15.02
N SER A 45 -8.96 -18.58 16.07
CA SER A 45 -8.40 -19.37 17.19
C SER A 45 -9.45 -19.74 18.24
#